data_AF-A0A849TKB5-F1
#
_entry.id   AF-A0A849TKB5-F1
#
_cell.length_a   1.000
_cell.length_b   1.000
_cell.length_c   1.000
_cell.angle_alpha   90.00
_cell.angle_beta   90.00
_cell.angle_gamma   90.00
#
_symmetry.space_group_name_H-M   'P 1'
#
loop_
_entity.id
_entity.type
_entity.pdbx_description
1 polymer ?
#
loop_
_entity_poly.entity_id
_entity_poly.type
_entity_poly.pdbx_seq_one_letter_code
_entity_poly.pdbx_strand_id
1 'polypeptide(L)' 'MTVEQMREYMGATSLAFISVDGIYRAMGFDGRDARAPQFTDHCFTGDYPTRLVDQNGEGRGIQLSLLSEAR' A
#
# COMPACT_ATOMS: atom_id res chain seq x y z
N MET A 1 -2.47 -13.22 -4.26
CA MET A 1 -1.69 -14.04 -5.20
C MET A 1 -0.28 -14.19 -4.66
N THR A 2 0.28 -15.38 -4.68
CA THR A 2 1.70 -15.62 -4.38
C THR A 2 2.57 -15.34 -5.61
N VAL A 3 3.89 -15.23 -5.44
CA VAL A 3 4.82 -15.06 -6.57
C VAL A 3 4.70 -16.22 -7.58
N GLU A 4 4.54 -17.45 -7.10
CA GLU A 4 4.37 -18.62 -7.98
C GLU A 4 3.06 -18.53 -8.78
N GLN A 5 1.95 -18.15 -8.13
CA GLN A 5 0.67 -17.94 -8.82
C GLN A 5 0.78 -16.85 -9.90
N MET A 6 1.54 -15.78 -9.65
CA MET A 6 1.78 -14.73 -10.65
C MET A 6 2.64 -15.25 -11.81
N ARG A 7 3.70 -16.01 -11.53
CA ARG A 7 4.57 -16.63 -12.55
C ARG A 7 3.76 -17.52 -13.49
N GLU A 8 2.94 -18.40 -12.93
CA GLU A 8 2.04 -19.29 -13.67
C GLU A 8 1.06 -18.51 -14.52
N TYR A 9 0.38 -17.51 -13.93
CA TYR A 9 -0.59 -16.67 -14.63
C TYR A 9 0.01 -15.93 -15.84
N MET A 10 1.25 -15.47 -15.73
CA MET A 10 1.96 -14.75 -16.79
C MET A 10 2.57 -15.68 -17.85
N GLY A 11 2.64 -17.00 -17.62
CA GLY A 11 3.32 -17.95 -18.52
C GLY A 11 4.84 -17.81 -18.55
N ALA A 12 5.45 -17.27 -17.50
CA ALA A 12 6.90 -17.04 -17.43
C ALA A 12 7.66 -18.30 -16.92
N THR A 13 8.89 -18.49 -17.40
CA THR A 13 9.77 -19.57 -16.88
C THR A 13 10.22 -19.30 -15.43
N SER A 14 10.42 -18.03 -15.08
CA SER A 14 10.81 -17.58 -13.74
C SER A 14 10.26 -16.19 -13.45
N LEU A 15 9.99 -15.90 -12.18
CA LEU A 15 9.58 -14.58 -11.71
C LEU A 15 10.25 -14.29 -10.36
N ALA A 16 10.78 -13.08 -10.20
CA ALA A 16 11.27 -12.57 -8.94
C ALA A 16 11.02 -11.06 -8.86
N PHE A 17 10.78 -10.55 -7.66
CA PHE A 17 10.67 -9.13 -7.39
C PHE A 17 11.97 -8.61 -6.78
N ILE A 18 12.32 -7.36 -7.08
CA ILE A 18 13.33 -6.64 -6.31
C ILE A 18 12.79 -6.41 -4.90
N SER A 19 13.61 -6.66 -3.89
CA SER A 19 13.27 -6.33 -2.49
C SER A 19 13.14 -4.82 -2.31
N VAL A 20 12.34 -4.38 -1.32
CA VAL A 20 12.23 -2.96 -0.95
C VAL A 20 13.61 -2.33 -0.71
N ASP A 21 14.46 -2.94 0.13
CA ASP A 21 15.83 -2.45 0.35
C ASP A 21 16.68 -2.41 -0.93
N GLY A 22 16.43 -3.35 -1.84
CA GLY A 22 17.08 -3.37 -3.16
C GLY A 22 16.74 -2.13 -3.99
N ILE A 23 15.50 -1.64 -3.91
CA ILE A 23 15.08 -0.39 -4.57
C ILE A 23 15.83 0.80 -3.94
N TYR A 24 15.91 0.88 -2.61
CA TYR A 24 16.65 1.96 -1.93
C TYR A 24 18.14 1.98 -2.31
N ARG A 25 18.78 0.80 -2.36
CA ARG A 25 20.17 0.67 -2.84
C ARG A 25 20.34 1.10 -4.29
N ALA A 26 19.40 0.74 -5.17
CA ALA A 26 19.44 1.17 -6.57
C ALA A 26 19.30 2.70 -6.72
N MET A 27 18.67 3.37 -5.76
CA MET A 27 18.51 4.83 -5.70
C MET A 27 19.67 5.55 -4.99
N GLY A 28 20.70 4.83 -4.52
CA GLY A 28 21.89 5.43 -3.89
C GLY A 28 21.83 5.56 -2.36
N PHE A 29 20.89 4.88 -1.70
CA PHE A 29 20.81 4.81 -0.23
C PHE A 29 21.31 3.47 0.28
N ASP A 30 21.84 3.41 1.49
CA ASP A 30 22.25 2.13 2.10
C ASP A 30 21.07 1.17 2.35
N GLY A 31 19.88 1.73 2.62
CA GLY A 31 18.63 1.01 2.84
C GLY A 31 17.47 1.92 3.24
N ARG A 32 16.29 1.34 3.48
CA ARG A 32 15.10 2.06 3.96
C ARG A 32 15.25 2.39 5.45
N ASP A 33 14.99 3.65 5.85
CA ASP A 33 14.75 3.96 7.27
C ASP A 33 13.31 3.58 7.62
N ALA A 34 13.13 2.59 8.50
CA ALA A 34 11.81 2.10 8.89
C ALA A 34 10.98 3.10 9.71
N ARG A 35 11.62 4.10 10.33
CA ARG A 35 10.94 5.13 11.15
C ARG A 35 10.59 6.38 10.33
N ALA A 36 11.39 6.66 9.31
CA ALA A 36 11.24 7.82 8.44
C ALA A 36 11.61 7.45 6.99
N PRO A 37 10.74 6.72 6.27
CA PRO A 37 11.03 6.23 4.92
C PRO A 37 11.37 7.40 3.98
N GLN A 38 12.43 7.25 3.19
CA GLN A 38 12.94 8.33 2.34
C GLN A 38 12.08 8.55 1.08
N PHE A 39 11.23 7.58 0.72
CA PHE A 39 10.33 7.63 -0.44
C PHE A 39 8.91 7.20 -0.09
N THR A 40 7.96 7.52 -0.98
CA THR A 40 6.59 7.02 -0.92
C THR A 40 6.53 5.55 -1.41
N ASP A 41 6.86 4.61 -0.52
CA ASP A 41 6.93 3.17 -0.83
C ASP A 41 5.75 2.33 -0.29
N HIS A 42 4.73 3.01 0.24
CA HIS A 42 3.54 2.40 0.84
C HIS A 42 2.77 1.45 -0.10
N CYS A 43 2.90 1.60 -1.43
CA CYS A 43 2.30 0.66 -2.38
C CYS A 43 2.95 -0.73 -2.35
N PHE A 44 4.16 -0.85 -1.81
CA PHE A 44 4.87 -2.11 -1.62
C PHE A 44 4.84 -2.57 -0.15
N THR A 45 4.91 -1.62 0.80
CA THR A 45 5.07 -1.89 2.25
C THR A 45 3.76 -1.86 3.03
N GLY A 46 2.74 -1.15 2.53
CA GLY A 46 1.52 -0.81 3.27
C GLY A 46 1.71 0.29 4.33
N ASP A 47 2.92 0.83 4.49
CA ASP A 47 3.27 1.83 5.51
C ASP A 47 2.92 3.25 5.04
N TYR A 48 1.63 3.59 5.06
CA TYR A 48 1.15 4.91 4.65
C TYR A 48 1.49 5.98 5.71
N PRO A 49 1.96 7.18 5.29
CA PRO A 49 2.25 8.27 6.21
C PRO A 49 0.99 8.94 6.79
N THR A 50 -0.19 8.50 6.37
CA THR A 50 -1.50 9.00 6.78
C THR A 50 -2.45 7.84 7.05
N ARG A 51 -3.48 8.06 7.89
CA ARG A 51 -4.53 7.07 8.15
C ARG A 51 -5.36 6.78 6.89
N LEU A 52 -5.70 5.51 6.69
CA LEU A 52 -6.58 5.03 5.61
C LEU A 52 -8.02 4.98 6.09
N VAL A 53 -8.78 6.08 5.91
CA VAL A 53 -10.15 6.24 6.46
C VAL A 53 -11.15 5.20 5.94
N ASP A 54 -10.93 4.72 4.72
CA ASP A 54 -11.71 3.70 4.03
C ASP A 54 -11.45 2.30 4.58
N GLN A 55 -10.20 1.99 4.92
CA GLN A 55 -9.80 0.69 5.45
C GLN A 55 -9.97 0.59 6.96
N ASN A 56 -9.82 1.70 7.68
CA ASN A 56 -9.87 1.75 9.15
C ASN A 56 -11.30 1.84 9.71
N GLY A 57 -12.34 1.75 8.87
CA GLY A 57 -13.74 1.72 9.30
C GLY A 57 -14.29 3.06 9.82
N GLU A 58 -13.56 4.16 9.63
CA GLU A 58 -13.91 5.49 10.14
C GLU A 58 -14.99 6.19 9.28
N GLY A 59 -15.32 5.63 8.11
CA GLY A 59 -16.37 6.12 7.21
C GLY A 59 -17.81 5.71 7.57
N ARG A 60 -18.04 4.96 8.64
CA ARG A 60 -19.38 4.40 8.99
C ARG A 60 -20.28 5.31 9.83
N GLY A 61 -19.92 6.58 10.00
CA GLY A 61 -20.49 7.44 11.05
C GLY A 61 -21.09 8.76 10.60
N ILE A 62 -21.79 8.86 9.47
CA ILE A 62 -22.82 9.90 9.32
C ILE A 62 -24.06 9.26 8.72
N GLN A 63 -24.91 8.71 9.58
CA GLN A 63 -26.27 8.32 9.21
C GLN A 63 -27.05 9.61 8.89
N LEU A 64 -27.02 10.04 7.62
CA LEU A 64 -27.73 11.23 7.11
C LEU A 64 -29.26 11.06 7.05
N SER A 65 -29.82 10.03 7.70
CA SER A 65 -31.24 9.65 7.60
C SER A 65 -32.21 10.60 8.30
N LEU A 66 -31.72 11.71 8.87
CA LEU A 66 -32.53 12.69 9.62
C LEU A 66 -32.52 14.10 8.99
N LEU A 67 -31.95 14.27 7.80
CA LEU A 67 -32.12 15.50 7.02
C LEU A 67 -33.45 15.47 6.26
N SER A 68 -34.57 15.41 7.00
CA SER A 68 -35.88 15.74 6.44
C SER A 68 -35.98 17.26 6.37
N GLU A 69 -36.14 17.80 5.15
CA GLU A 69 -36.42 19.22 4.94
C GLU A 69 -37.68 19.63 5.71
N ALA A 70 -37.53 20.52 6.67
CA ALA A 70 -38.66 21.24 7.24
C ALA A 70 -39.13 22.25 6.19
N ARG A 71 -40.31 22.00 5.62
CA ARG A 71 -41.07 23.03 4.90
C ARG A 71 -42.39 23.26 5.62
#